data_AF-A0A6B3FZA3-F1
#
_entry.id   AF-A0A6B3FZA3-F1
#
_cell.length_a   1.000
_cell.length_b   1.000
_cell.length_c   1.000
_cell.angle_alpha   90.00
_cell.angle_beta   90.00
_cell.angle_gamma   90.00
#
_symmetry.space_group_name_H-M   'P 1'
#
loop_
_entity.id
_entity.type
_entity.pdbx_description
1 polymer ?
#
loop_
_entity_poly.entity_id
_entity_poly.type
_entity_poly.pdbx_seq_one_letter_code
_entity_poly.pdbx_strand_id
1 'polypeptide(L)'
;MSTTEQPPATELDARYSSEGATARPWPETAAVLADAPLYWLSTVRPDGRPHVTPLIGVWSQGALHFCTGPQERKARNLAANPEVVLTTGANTLDSGFDVVVEGRADRVTDHERLTA
;
A
#
# COMPACT_ATOMS: atom_id res chain seq x y z
N MET A 1 24.12 -7.95 -3.75
CA MET A 1 24.66 -7.01 -2.75
C MET A 1 23.49 -6.59 -1.89
N SER A 2 23.45 -6.99 -0.62
CA SER A 2 22.38 -6.58 0.29
C SER A 2 22.60 -5.12 0.66
N THR A 3 21.77 -4.25 0.11
CA THR A 3 21.57 -2.91 0.67
C THR A 3 20.88 -3.14 2.00
N THR A 4 21.52 -2.81 3.13
CA THR A 4 20.80 -2.65 4.39
C THR A 4 19.85 -1.48 4.21
N GLU A 5 18.61 -1.78 3.83
CA GLU A 5 17.58 -0.79 3.61
C GLU A 5 17.21 -0.21 4.98
N GLN A 6 17.59 1.05 5.20
CA GLN A 6 17.28 1.76 6.44
C GLN A 6 15.76 1.95 6.50
N PRO A 7 15.10 1.68 7.64
CA PRO A 7 13.65 1.82 7.73
C PRO A 7 13.23 3.26 7.42
N PRO A 8 12.05 3.46 6.81
CA PRO A 8 11.47 4.78 6.59
C PRO A 8 11.48 5.62 7.87
N ALA A 9 11.89 6.88 7.73
CA ALA A 9 11.72 7.87 8.79
C ALA A 9 10.22 8.14 8.98
N THR A 10 9.79 8.27 10.24
CA THR A 10 8.41 8.58 10.56
C THR A 10 8.30 9.97 11.15
N GLU A 11 7.29 10.70 10.70
CA GLU A 11 7.04 12.08 11.09
C GLU A 11 5.58 12.25 11.52
N LEU A 12 5.34 13.21 12.40
CA LEU A 12 4.00 13.54 12.89
C LEU A 12 3.59 14.91 12.33
N ASP A 13 2.41 14.99 11.71
CA ASP A 13 1.79 16.28 11.42
C ASP A 13 1.00 16.77 12.64
N ALA A 14 1.63 17.66 13.42
CA ALA A 14 1.06 18.22 14.63
C ALA A 14 -0.23 19.03 14.38
N ARG A 15 -0.52 19.47 13.14
CA ARG A 15 -1.75 20.22 12.82
C ARG A 15 -2.99 19.36 12.84
N TYR A 16 -2.84 18.07 12.61
CA TYR A 16 -3.94 17.09 12.52
C TYR A 16 -3.86 16.01 13.61
N SER A 17 -3.10 16.28 14.69
CA SER A 17 -2.86 15.32 15.77
C SER A 17 -3.29 15.87 17.12
N SER A 18 -3.64 14.99 18.07
CA SER A 18 -3.94 15.38 19.44
C SER A 18 -2.69 15.82 20.20
N GLU A 19 -2.88 16.59 21.27
CA GLU A 19 -1.80 16.97 22.18
C GLU A 19 -1.09 15.72 22.73
N GLY A 20 0.24 15.74 22.74
CA GLY A 20 1.07 14.62 23.20
C GLY A 20 1.19 13.44 22.21
N ALA A 21 0.59 13.52 21.01
CA ALA A 21 0.80 12.51 19.97
C ALA A 21 2.28 12.43 19.55
N THR A 22 2.68 11.24 19.11
CA THR A 22 4.03 10.97 18.60
C THR A 22 3.94 10.25 17.26
N ALA A 23 4.94 10.44 16.40
CA ALA A 23 5.02 9.71 15.14
C ALA A 23 5.04 8.20 15.44
N ARG A 24 4.20 7.43 14.75
CA ARG A 24 4.17 5.98 14.92
C ARG A 24 5.51 5.39 14.46
N PRO A 25 6.14 4.47 15.22
CA PRO A 25 7.33 3.78 14.75
C PRO A 25 7.07 2.97 13.49
N TRP A 26 7.99 3.00 12.53
CA TRP A 26 7.87 2.22 11.29
C TRP A 26 7.57 0.72 11.49
N PRO A 27 8.18 0.01 12.48
CA PRO A 27 7.88 -1.40 12.70
C PRO A 27 6.40 -1.71 12.96
N GLU A 28 5.65 -0.77 13.54
CA GLU A 28 4.22 -0.94 13.76
C GLU A 28 3.42 -0.80 12.46
N THR A 29 3.78 0.18 11.62
CA THR A 29 3.22 0.32 10.27
C THR A 29 3.51 -0.94 9.43
N ALA A 30 4.74 -1.45 9.49
CA ALA A 30 5.12 -2.67 8.79
C ALA A 30 4.33 -3.89 9.28
N ALA A 31 4.03 -3.99 10.58
CA ALA A 31 3.19 -5.05 11.14
C ALA A 31 1.75 -4.94 10.64
N VAL A 32 1.16 -3.74 10.60
CA VAL A 32 -0.19 -3.53 10.05
C VAL A 32 -0.26 -3.96 8.58
N LEU A 33 0.76 -3.62 7.79
CA LEU A 33 0.85 -4.08 6.40
C LEU A 33 1.05 -5.61 6.33
N ALA A 34 1.89 -6.21 7.17
CA ALA A 34 2.08 -7.65 7.15
C ALA A 34 0.80 -8.44 7.48
N ASP A 35 0.03 -7.95 8.46
CA ASP A 35 -1.11 -8.68 9.04
C ASP A 35 -2.45 -8.34 8.37
N ALA A 36 -2.51 -7.30 7.54
CA ALA A 36 -3.74 -6.85 6.90
C ALA A 36 -4.34 -7.92 5.97
N PRO A 37 -5.59 -8.36 6.22
CA PRO A 37 -6.25 -9.36 5.38
C PRO A 37 -6.82 -8.77 4.09
N LEU A 38 -6.99 -7.44 4.03
CA LEU A 38 -7.66 -6.74 2.94
C LEU A 38 -7.09 -5.33 2.75
N TYR A 39 -7.00 -4.95 1.48
CA TYR A 39 -6.53 -3.64 1.03
C TYR A 39 -7.51 -3.01 0.06
N TRP A 40 -7.47 -1.68 -0.02
CA TRP A 40 -8.17 -0.91 -1.04
C TRP A 40 -7.14 -0.27 -1.96
N LEU A 41 -7.12 -0.73 -3.22
CA LEU A 41 -6.25 -0.19 -4.24
C LEU A 41 -6.98 0.87 -5.05
N SER A 42 -6.44 2.08 -5.03
CA SER A 42 -6.82 3.21 -5.87
C SER A 42 -5.92 3.26 -7.10
N THR A 43 -6.54 3.32 -8.28
CA THR A 43 -5.89 3.46 -9.59
C THR A 43 -6.56 4.58 -10.38
N VAL A 44 -5.92 5.07 -11.43
CA VAL A 44 -6.47 6.14 -12.29
C VAL A 44 -7.00 5.56 -13.59
N ARG A 45 -8.26 5.88 -13.93
CA ARG A 45 -8.86 5.50 -15.23
C ARG A 45 -8.27 6.34 -16.36
N PRO A 46 -8.38 5.89 -17.63
CA PRO A 46 -7.89 6.68 -18.78
C PRO A 46 -8.52 8.07 -18.92
N ASP A 47 -9.71 8.28 -18.37
CA ASP A 47 -10.40 9.58 -18.34
C ASP A 47 -10.04 10.42 -17.09
N GLY A 48 -9.01 10.03 -16.34
CA GLY A 48 -8.53 10.71 -15.14
C GLY A 48 -9.32 10.43 -13.87
N ARG A 49 -10.44 9.70 -13.93
CA ARG A 49 -11.26 9.42 -12.74
C ARG A 49 -10.59 8.37 -11.83
N PRO A 50 -10.70 8.51 -10.50
CA PRO A 50 -10.22 7.49 -9.57
C PRO A 50 -11.04 6.20 -9.70
N HIS A 51 -10.40 5.07 -9.40
CA HIS A 51 -11.01 3.75 -9.37
C HIS A 51 -10.44 2.96 -8.19
N VAL A 52 -11.31 2.69 -7.21
CA VAL A 52 -10.97 1.95 -6.00
C VAL A 52 -11.56 0.56 -6.07
N THR A 53 -10.77 -0.44 -5.67
CA THR A 53 -11.24 -1.83 -5.55
C THR A 53 -10.60 -2.50 -4.35
N PRO A 54 -11.36 -3.30 -3.58
CA PRO A 54 -10.75 -4.16 -2.58
C PRO A 54 -9.93 -5.27 -3.25
N LEU A 55 -8.85 -5.70 -2.59
CA LEU A 55 -8.05 -6.86 -2.98
C LEU A 55 -7.31 -7.46 -1.79
N ILE A 56 -6.89 -8.72 -1.96
CA ILE A 56 -5.93 -9.37 -1.06
C ILE A 56 -4.53 -9.01 -1.55
N GLY A 57 -3.65 -8.65 -0.62
CA GLY A 57 -2.25 -8.33 -0.88
C GLY A 57 -1.33 -9.07 0.09
N VAL A 58 -0.05 -9.12 -0.25
CA VAL A 58 1.01 -9.70 0.58
C VAL A 58 2.11 -8.66 0.73
N TRP A 59 2.45 -8.31 1.97
CA TRP A 59 3.62 -7.49 2.28
C TRP A 59 4.86 -8.39 2.36
N SER A 60 5.80 -8.20 1.46
CA SER A 60 7.04 -9.00 1.41
C SER A 60 8.18 -8.22 0.79
N GLN A 61 9.37 -8.34 1.38
CA GLN A 61 10.59 -7.68 0.91
C GLN A 61 10.43 -6.16 0.71
N GLY A 62 9.78 -5.49 1.67
CA GLY A 62 9.59 -4.03 1.65
C GLY A 62 8.56 -3.50 0.65
N ALA A 63 7.80 -4.39 -0.01
CA ALA A 63 6.78 -4.01 -0.99
C ALA A 63 5.48 -4.79 -0.78
N LEU A 64 4.38 -4.20 -1.25
CA LEU A 64 3.12 -4.92 -1.35
C LEU A 64 2.96 -5.56 -2.73
N HIS A 65 2.57 -6.83 -2.73
CA HIS A 65 2.28 -7.61 -3.91
C HIS A 65 0.79 -7.96 -3.97
N PHE A 66 0.21 -7.94 -5.17
CA PHE A 66 -1.14 -8.42 -5.41
C PHE A 66 -1.25 -8.99 -6.81
N CYS A 67 -2.27 -9.83 -7.03
CA CYS A 67 -2.60 -10.41 -8.32
C CYS A 67 -3.88 -9.78 -8.88
N THR A 68 -3.96 -9.65 -10.20
CA THR A 68 -5.17 -9.18 -10.90
C THR A 68 -5.20 -9.77 -12.31
N GLY A 69 -6.40 -10.09 -12.81
CA GLY A 69 -6.58 -10.57 -14.17
C GLY A 69 -6.19 -9.50 -15.20
N PRO A 70 -5.54 -9.87 -16.33
CA PRO A 70 -5.08 -8.88 -17.33
C PRO A 70 -6.21 -8.10 -18.00
N GLN A 71 -7.45 -8.60 -17.95
CA GLN A 71 -8.64 -7.93 -18.47
C GLN A 71 -9.35 -7.05 -17.44
N GLU A 72 -8.98 -7.11 -16.15
CA GLU A 72 -9.60 -6.29 -15.12
C GLU A 72 -9.29 -4.80 -15.32
N ARG A 73 -10.20 -3.95 -14.81
CA ARG A 73 -10.05 -2.50 -14.93
C ARG A 73 -8.76 -2.01 -14.28
N LYS A 74 -8.41 -2.52 -13.09
CA LYS A 74 -7.20 -2.11 -12.39
C LYS A 74 -5.93 -2.46 -13.19
N ALA A 75 -5.85 -3.65 -13.79
CA ALA A 75 -4.72 -4.03 -14.65
C ALA A 75 -4.54 -3.08 -15.85
N ARG A 76 -5.65 -2.74 -16.53
CA ARG A 76 -5.63 -1.80 -17.66
C ARG A 76 -5.28 -0.37 -17.24
N ASN A 77 -5.73 0.05 -16.05
CA ASN A 77 -5.37 1.34 -15.49
C ASN A 77 -3.87 1.41 -15.21
N LEU A 78 -3.30 0.40 -14.52
CA LEU A 78 -1.87 0.35 -14.17
C LEU A 78 -0.95 0.32 -15.38
N ALA A 79 -1.38 -0.32 -16.47
CA ALA A 79 -0.63 -0.34 -17.72
C ALA A 79 -0.53 1.07 -18.37
N ALA A 80 -1.51 1.93 -18.13
CA ALA A 80 -1.53 3.30 -18.67
C ALA A 80 -0.97 4.33 -17.68
N ASN A 81 -1.20 4.13 -16.38
CA ASN A 81 -0.73 4.96 -15.29
C ASN A 81 -0.39 4.08 -14.07
N PRO A 82 0.91 3.91 -13.75
CA PRO A 82 1.34 3.05 -12.65
C PRO A 82 1.21 3.70 -11.27
N GLU A 83 0.82 4.98 -11.17
CA GLU A 83 0.63 5.66 -9.89
C GLU A 83 -0.58 5.07 -9.15
N VAL A 84 -0.36 4.71 -7.89
CA VAL A 84 -1.36 4.06 -7.03
C VAL A 84 -1.33 4.61 -5.62
N VAL A 85 -2.48 4.49 -4.97
CA VAL A 85 -2.60 4.59 -3.52
C VAL A 85 -3.22 3.31 -3.01
N LEU A 86 -2.65 2.77 -1.94
CA LEU A 86 -3.17 1.60 -1.28
C LEU A 86 -3.45 1.93 0.18
N THR A 87 -4.63 1.54 0.65
CA THR A 87 -5.02 1.75 2.04
C THR A 87 -5.39 0.43 2.71
N THR A 88 -5.10 0.34 4.00
CA THR A 88 -5.63 -0.67 4.90
C THR A 88 -5.72 -0.09 6.31
N GLY A 89 -6.46 -0.74 7.19
CA GLY A 89 -6.70 -0.22 8.53
C GLY A 89 -8.01 -0.71 9.11
N ALA A 90 -8.53 0.06 10.06
CA ALA A 90 -9.73 -0.29 10.79
C ALA A 90 -10.91 0.59 10.35
N ASN A 91 -12.08 -0.02 10.16
CA ASN A 91 -13.29 0.74 9.88
C ASN A 91 -13.99 1.18 11.18
N THR A 92 -13.22 1.84 12.06
CA THR A 92 -13.63 2.35 13.37
C THR A 92 -13.18 3.80 13.50
N LEU A 93 -14.00 4.65 14.10
CA LEU A 93 -13.75 6.09 14.11
C LEU A 93 -12.77 6.54 15.19
N ASP A 94 -12.85 5.94 16.38
CA ASP A 94 -12.18 6.39 17.61
C ASP A 94 -10.95 5.55 17.98
N SER A 95 -10.66 4.53 17.18
CA SER A 95 -9.65 3.53 17.46
C SER A 95 -9.20 2.86 16.16
N GLY A 96 -8.01 2.28 16.17
CA GLY A 96 -7.41 1.64 15.01
C GLY A 96 -6.18 2.37 14.50
N PHE A 97 -5.58 1.79 13.46
CA PHE A 97 -4.42 2.36 12.79
C PHE A 97 -4.59 2.18 11.29
N ASP A 98 -4.88 3.28 10.61
CA ASP A 98 -4.99 3.32 9.16
C ASP A 98 -3.65 3.63 8.53
N VAL A 99 -3.31 2.88 7.49
CA VAL A 99 -2.07 3.00 6.72
C VAL A 99 -2.43 3.32 5.28
N VAL A 100 -1.79 4.37 4.76
CA VAL A 100 -1.86 4.77 3.36
C VAL A 100 -0.45 4.66 2.77
N VAL A 101 -0.35 3.94 1.66
CA VAL A 101 0.90 3.78 0.90
C VAL A 101 0.69 4.37 -0.49
N GLU A 102 1.48 5.37 -0.82
CA GLU A 102 1.52 5.97 -2.16
C GLU A 102 2.76 5.48 -2.91
N GLY A 103 2.62 5.21 -4.20
CA GLY A 103 3.76 4.81 -5.01
C GLY A 103 3.40 4.33 -6.40
N ARG A 104 4.33 3.62 -7.02
CA ARG A 104 4.20 3.08 -8.38
C ARG A 104 4.10 1.56 -8.33
N ALA A 105 3.15 1.01 -9.08
CA ALA A 105 3.00 -0.42 -9.23
C ALA A 105 3.76 -0.92 -10.48
N ASP A 106 4.63 -1.90 -10.26
CA ASP A 106 5.35 -2.58 -11.34
C ASP A 106 4.76 -3.97 -11.59
N ARG A 107 4.59 -4.32 -12.88
CA ARG A 107 4.11 -5.65 -13.25
C ARG A 107 5.26 -6.66 -13.11
N VAL A 108 5.11 -7.59 -12.17
CA VAL A 108 6.02 -8.73 -12.01
C VAL A 108 5.45 -9.95 -12.72
N THR A 109 6.21 -10.53 -13.65
CA THR A 109 5.88 -11.80 -14.33
C THR A 109 6.97 -12.86 -14.15
N ASP A 110 8.06 -12.51 -13.48
CA ASP A 110 9.17 -13.40 -13.20
C ASP A 110 8.74 -14.46 -12.18
N HIS A 111 8.82 -15.73 -12.56
CA HIS A 111 8.37 -16.85 -11.74
C HIS A 111 9.18 -16.97 -10.45
N GLU A 112 10.49 -16.71 -10.48
CA GLU A 112 11.35 -16.85 -9.29
C GLU A 112 10.96 -15.83 -8.20
N ARG A 113 10.56 -14.62 -8.60
CA ARG A 113 10.05 -13.59 -7.69
C ARG A 113 8.65 -13.90 -7.13
N LEU A 114 7.91 -14.81 -7.75
CA LEU A 114 6.55 -15.19 -7.33
C LEU A 114 6.53 -16.41 -6.40
N THR A 115 7.68 -17.09 -6.22
CA THR A 115 7.81 -18.31 -5.40
C THR A 115 8.76 -18.17 -4.21
N ALA A 116 9.44 -17.02 -4.08
CA ALA A 116 10.41 -16.74 -3.02
C ALA A 116 9.78 -16.30 -1.70
#